data_AF-A0A7X5QGP3-F1
#
_entry.id   AF-A0A7X5QGP3-F1
#
_cell.length_a   1.000
_cell.length_b   1.000
_cell.length_c   1.000
_cell.angle_alpha   90.00
_cell.angle_beta   90.00
_cell.angle_gamma   90.00
#
_symmetry.space_group_name_H-M   'P 1'
#
loop_
_entity.id
_entity.type
_entity.pdbx_description
1 polymer ?
#
loop_
_entity_poly.entity_id
_entity_poly.type
_entity_poly.pdbx_seq_one_letter_code
_entity_poly.pdbx_strand_id
1 'polypeptide(L)' 'MTDDVLIYHLKMRGLEATAEIPGLKKDDEVDFKTALLHARGIMTD' A
#
# COMPACT_ATOMS: atom_id res chain seq x y z
N MET A 1 -17.19 10.88 -13.17
CA MET A 1 -16.18 10.76 -12.11
C MET A 1 -16.61 9.61 -11.22
N THR A 2 -15.84 8.53 -11.15
CA THR A 2 -16.16 7.36 -10.32
C THR A 2 -15.73 7.63 -8.88
N ASP A 3 -16.43 7.07 -7.91
CA ASP A 3 -16.20 7.29 -6.48
C ASP A 3 -14.74 7.04 -6.07
N ASP A 4 -14.06 6.07 -6.67
CA ASP A 4 -12.65 5.76 -6.37
C ASP A 4 -11.71 6.95 -6.65
N VAL A 5 -12.00 7.72 -7.70
CA VAL A 5 -11.23 8.92 -8.05
C VAL A 5 -11.50 10.04 -7.04
N LEU A 6 -12.74 10.21 -6.60
CA LEU A 6 -13.10 11.19 -5.57
C LEU A 6 -12.47 10.83 -4.22
N ILE A 7 -12.53 9.56 -3.84
CA ILE A 7 -11.93 9.02 -2.62
C ILE A 7 -10.41 9.21 -2.64
N TYR A 8 -9.75 8.97 -3.79
CA TYR A 8 -8.32 9.26 -3.96
C TYR A 8 -7.99 10.73 -3.65
N HIS A 9 -8.69 11.67 -4.29
CA HIS A 9 -8.44 13.10 -4.09
C HIS A 9 -8.69 13.52 -2.64
N LEU A 10 -9.72 12.98 -1.99
CA LEU A 10 -10.03 13.27 -0.59
C LEU A 10 -8.98 12.70 0.37
N LYS A 11 -8.48 11.48 0.13
CA LYS A 11 -7.42 10.87 0.93
C LYS A 11 -6.07 11.59 0.80
N MET A 12 -5.78 12.13 -0.38
CA MET A 12 -4.52 12.81 -0.67
C MET A 12 -4.53 14.30 -0.33
N ARG A 13 -5.68 14.86 0.10
CA ARG A 13 -5.81 16.27 0.41
C ARG A 13 -4.89 16.67 1.56
N GLY A 14 -3.93 17.56 1.28
CA GLY A 14 -2.97 18.05 2.26
C GLY A 14 -1.72 17.18 2.43
N LEU A 15 -1.56 16.16 1.58
CA LEU A 15 -0.32 15.39 1.46
C LEU A 15 0.53 15.93 0.30
N GLU A 16 1.84 15.72 0.38
CA GLU A 16 2.76 16.01 -0.72
C GLU A 16 2.41 15.20 -1.97
N ALA A 17 2.71 15.71 -3.16
CA ALA A 17 2.42 15.02 -4.42
C ALA A 17 3.13 13.67 -4.54
N THR A 18 4.23 13.48 -3.81
CA THR A 18 5.01 12.23 -3.74
C THR A 18 4.65 11.36 -2.53
N ALA A 19 3.64 11.74 -1.75
CA ALA A 19 3.22 10.96 -0.61
C ALA A 19 2.55 9.65 -1.07
N GLU A 20 2.86 8.57 -0.37
CA GLU A 20 2.16 7.30 -0.53
C GLU A 20 0.71 7.42 -0.07
N ILE A 21 -0.18 6.67 -0.74
CA ILE A 21 -1.60 6.69 -0.41
C ILE A 21 -1.81 6.05 0.98
N PRO A 22 -2.48 6.75 1.90
CA PRO A 22 -2.84 6.20 3.20
C PRO A 22 -3.68 4.92 3.05
N GLY A 23 -3.21 3.83 3.66
CA GLY A 23 -3.81 2.50 3.55
C GLY A 23 -2.98 1.54 2.68
N LEU A 24 -2.45 1.99 1.54
CA LEU A 24 -1.51 1.19 0.74
C LEU A 24 -0.13 1.11 1.41
N LYS A 25 0.30 2.20 2.06
CA LYS A 25 1.52 2.22 2.88
C LYS A 25 1.52 1.14 3.99
N LYS A 26 0.35 0.75 4.49
CA LYS A 26 0.24 -0.28 5.53
C LYS A 26 0.61 -1.67 4.98
N ASP A 27 0.32 -1.91 3.71
CA ASP A 27 0.61 -3.16 3.00
C ASP A 27 1.92 -3.06 2.19
N ASP A 28 2.70 -2.00 2.40
CA ASP A 28 3.99 -1.79 1.75
C ASP A 28 5.06 -2.61 2.49
N GLU A 29 5.10 -3.90 2.18
CA GLU A 29 6.16 -4.79 2.65
C GLU A 29 7.45 -4.51 1.87
N VAL A 30 8.47 -4.05 2.60
CA VAL A 30 9.82 -3.74 2.11
C VAL A 30 10.43 -4.88 1.27
N ASP A 31 10.02 -6.12 1.53
CA ASP A 31 10.40 -7.28 0.72
C ASP A 31 9.19 -8.19 0.42
N PHE A 32 8.40 -7.75 -0.58
CA PHE A 32 7.26 -8.50 -1.12
C PHE A 32 7.59 -9.97 -1.44
N LYS A 33 8.84 -10.26 -1.84
CA LYS A 33 9.26 -11.62 -2.14
C LYS A 33 9.34 -12.45 -0.86
N THR A 34 9.94 -11.91 0.19
CA THR A 34 10.04 -12.57 1.49
C THR A 34 8.66 -12.80 2.09
N ALA A 35 7.75 -11.82 2.00
CA ALA A 35 6.39 -11.97 2.46
C ALA A 35 5.60 -13.07 1.72
N LEU A 36 5.73 -13.14 0.39
CA LEU A 36 5.15 -14.22 -0.42
C LEU A 36 5.69 -15.60 -0.03
N LEU A 37 7.00 -15.69 0.23
CA LEU A 37 7.64 -16.93 0.65
C LEU A 37 7.21 -17.34 2.07
N HIS A 38 7.04 -16.39 2.99
CA HIS A 38 6.46 -16.61 4.32
C HIS A 38 5.01 -17.10 4.25
N ALA A 39 4.17 -16.44 3.45
CA ALA A 39 2.77 -16.83 3.27
C ALA A 39 2.61 -18.23 2.67
N ARG A 40 3.58 -18.65 1.83
CA ARG A 40 3.65 -20.01 1.28
C ARG A 40 4.29 -21.04 2.20
N GLY A 41 4.77 -20.65 3.39
CA GLY A 41 5.48 -21.53 4.32
C GLY A 41 6.84 -22.01 3.82
N ILE A 42 7.44 -21.31 2.85
CA ILE A 42 8.74 -21.65 2.27
C ILE A 42 9.88 -21.07 3.11
N MET A 43 9.64 -19.91 3.73
CA MET A 43 10.56 -19.28 4.68
C MET A 43 9.90 -19.18 6.05
N THR A 44 10.63 -19.63 7.06
CA THR A 44 10.35 -19.42 8.49
C THR A 44 11.70 -19.05 9.09
N ASP A 45 11.76 -17.96 9.85
CA ASP A 45 12.98 -17.44 10.49
C ASP A 45 13.78 -18.54 11.23
#